data_AF-A0A645F508-F1
#
_entry.id   AF-A0A645F508-F1
#
_cell.length_a   1.000
_cell.length_b   1.000
_cell.length_c   1.000
_cell.angle_alpha   90.00
_cell.angle_beta   90.00
_cell.angle_gamma   90.00
#
_symmetry.space_group_name_H-M   'P 1'
#
loop_
_entity.id
_entity.type
_entity.pdbx_description
1 polymer ?
#
loop_
_entity_poly.entity_id
_entity_poly.type
_entity_poly.pdbx_seq_one_letter_code
_entity_poly.pdbx_strand_id
1 'polypeptide(L)'
;MYVEGESARIGRLSLPLPLVAQMRAAPAIEVAATPEARLDYLLRDYAYLGDDVDALTDKLGVLTDHLGKETVGRWQTWAREKALSPLFAELMRLHYDPHYERSQSNHFKLWGERQRIEANGLQSADIEQIAQRILALELNA
;
A
#
# COMPACT_ATOMS: atom_id res chain seq x y z
N MET A 1 7.23 16.93 12.61
CA MET A 1 7.75 16.56 11.28
C MET A 1 7.28 15.15 10.99
N TYR A 2 6.70 14.90 9.83
CA TYR A 2 6.23 13.56 9.45
C TYR A 2 7.13 12.95 8.39
N VAL A 3 7.26 11.63 8.41
CA VAL A 3 7.90 10.85 7.37
C VAL A 3 6.99 9.67 7.05
N GLU A 4 6.92 9.28 5.78
CA GLU A 4 6.28 8.02 5.41
C GLU A 4 7.09 6.85 5.96
N GLY A 5 6.41 5.81 6.46
CA GLY A 5 7.02 4.62 7.02
C GLY A 5 7.66 3.70 5.99
N GLU A 6 8.53 4.26 5.15
CA GLU A 6 9.02 3.64 3.93
C GLU A 6 10.12 2.60 4.20
N SER A 7 10.31 1.69 3.25
CA SER A 7 11.37 0.71 3.30
C SER A 7 12.77 1.37 3.24
N ALA A 8 13.80 0.68 3.75
CA ALA A 8 15.18 1.17 3.68
C ALA A 8 15.69 1.29 2.22
N ARG A 9 15.02 0.64 1.26
CA ARG A 9 15.38 0.64 -0.16
C ARG A 9 14.14 0.76 -1.04
N ILE A 10 14.07 1.85 -1.81
CA ILE A 10 13.01 2.14 -2.77
C ILE A 10 13.58 1.95 -4.18
N GLY A 11 13.30 0.80 -4.79
CA GLY A 11 13.91 0.43 -6.07
C GLY A 11 15.44 0.45 -5.98
N ARG A 12 16.07 1.42 -6.66
CA ARG A 12 17.54 1.59 -6.66
C ARG A 12 18.06 2.58 -5.61
N LEU A 13 17.16 3.27 -4.90
CA LEU A 13 17.50 4.26 -3.87
C LEU A 13 17.60 3.58 -2.51
N SER A 14 18.57 3.98 -1.69
CA SER A 14 18.73 3.49 -0.31
C SER A 14 18.77 4.66 0.65
N LEU A 15 17.98 4.57 1.71
CA LEU A 15 17.93 5.59 2.75
C LEU A 15 19.15 5.46 3.68
N PRO A 16 19.67 6.57 4.23
CA PRO A 16 20.72 6.50 5.24
C PRO A 16 20.28 5.66 6.45
N LEU A 17 21.11 4.70 6.87
CA LEU A 17 20.79 3.82 8.00
C LEU A 17 20.41 4.56 9.29
N PRO A 18 21.06 5.69 9.65
CA PRO A 18 20.63 6.47 10.83
C PRO A 18 19.20 6.99 10.72
N LEU A 19 18.76 7.41 9.51
CA LEU A 19 17.39 7.86 9.27
C LEU A 19 16.40 6.70 9.44
N VAL A 20 16.71 5.54 8.85
CA VAL A 20 15.88 4.33 8.96
C VAL A 20 15.74 3.90 10.43
N ALA A 21 16.82 3.94 11.19
CA ALA A 21 16.81 3.57 12.60
C ALA A 21 15.92 4.50 13.44
N GLN A 22 15.99 5.82 13.19
CA GLN A 22 15.14 6.78 13.89
C GLN A 22 13.67 6.64 13.50
N MET A 23 13.37 6.49 12.21
CA MET A 23 12.02 6.26 11.73
C MET A 23 11.37 5.02 12.37
N ARG A 24 12.11 3.91 12.45
CA ARG A 24 11.62 2.65 13.07
C ARG A 24 11.43 2.73 14.59
N ALA A 25 12.08 3.69 15.25
CA ALA A 25 11.96 3.90 16.69
C ALA A 25 10.88 4.94 17.06
N ALA A 26 10.40 5.72 16.09
CA ALA A 26 9.41 6.76 16.31
C ALA A 26 8.00 6.17 16.56
N PRO A 27 7.10 6.91 17.24
CA PRO A 27 5.67 6.61 17.25
C PRO A 27 5.13 6.53 15.82
N ALA A 28 4.25 5.55 15.58
CA ALA A 28 3.66 5.33 14.27
C ALA A 28 2.19 5.76 14.25
N ILE A 29 1.77 6.34 13.13
CA ILE A 29 0.37 6.60 12.81
C ILE A 29 0.02 5.74 11.60
N GLU A 30 -0.99 4.89 11.74
CA GLU A 30 -1.52 4.06 10.66
C GLU A 30 -2.73 4.75 10.04
N VAL A 31 -2.65 5.10 8.75
CA VAL A 31 -3.83 5.44 7.96
C VAL A 31 -4.45 4.13 7.48
N ALA A 32 -5.47 3.68 8.21
CA ALA A 32 -6.17 2.44 7.97
C ALA A 32 -7.28 2.63 6.94
N ALA A 33 -6.90 2.70 5.67
CA ALA A 33 -7.87 2.79 4.58
C ALA A 33 -8.58 1.45 4.34
N THR A 34 -9.91 1.48 4.18
CA THR A 34 -10.67 0.26 3.89
C THR A 34 -10.24 -0.35 2.55
N PRO A 35 -10.43 -1.66 2.33
CA PRO A 35 -10.15 -2.28 1.03
C PRO A 35 -10.85 -1.57 -0.12
N GLU A 36 -12.09 -1.12 0.08
CA GLU A 36 -12.89 -0.41 -0.90
C GLU A 36 -12.29 0.96 -1.23
N ALA A 37 -11.93 1.75 -0.21
CA ALA A 37 -11.33 3.07 -0.40
C ALA A 37 -9.99 2.98 -1.15
N ARG A 38 -9.17 1.96 -0.82
CA ARG A 38 -7.91 1.70 -1.51
C ARG A 38 -8.14 1.24 -2.94
N LEU A 39 -9.11 0.37 -3.19
CA LEU A 39 -9.44 -0.10 -4.54
C LEU A 39 -9.92 1.06 -5.43
N ASP A 40 -10.84 1.89 -4.94
CA ASP A 40 -11.34 3.06 -5.67
C ASP A 40 -10.20 4.04 -6.00
N TYR A 41 -9.30 4.27 -5.04
CA TYR A 41 -8.10 5.08 -5.25
C TYR A 41 -7.21 4.49 -6.35
N LEU A 42 -6.90 3.20 -6.28
CA LEU A 42 -6.02 2.53 -7.24
C LEU A 42 -6.61 2.50 -8.65
N LEU A 43 -7.92 2.27 -8.78
CA LEU A 43 -8.59 2.28 -10.07
C LEU A 43 -8.56 3.66 -10.74
N ARG A 44 -8.51 4.74 -9.95
CA ARG A 44 -8.34 6.10 -10.47
C ARG A 44 -6.88 6.40 -10.81
N ASP A 45 -5.98 6.21 -9.86
CA ASP A 45 -4.59 6.67 -9.97
C ASP A 45 -3.73 5.75 -10.86
N TYR A 46 -4.11 4.47 -10.99
CA TYR A 46 -3.40 3.46 -11.78
C TYR A 46 -4.22 2.93 -12.96
N ALA A 47 -5.28 3.64 -13.37
CA ALA A 47 -6.09 3.28 -14.55
C ALA A 47 -5.23 3.00 -15.79
N TYR A 48 -4.16 3.79 -15.96
CA TYR A 48 -3.22 3.71 -17.08
C TYR A 48 -2.51 2.36 -17.21
N LEU A 49 -2.45 1.55 -16.13
CA LEU A 49 -1.87 0.20 -16.21
C LEU A 49 -2.67 -0.72 -17.14
N GLY A 50 -3.95 -0.41 -17.39
CA GLY A 50 -4.77 -1.13 -18.37
C GLY A 50 -4.56 -0.70 -19.83
N ASP A 51 -3.75 0.34 -20.08
CA ASP A 51 -3.50 0.85 -21.44
C ASP A 51 -2.54 -0.06 -22.22
N ASP A 52 -1.56 -0.64 -21.54
CA ASP A 52 -0.60 -1.62 -22.07
C ASP A 52 -0.80 -2.97 -21.37
N VAL A 53 -1.73 -3.76 -21.92
CA VAL A 53 -2.11 -5.08 -21.41
C VAL A 53 -0.92 -6.03 -21.39
N ASP A 54 -0.10 -6.05 -22.44
CA ASP A 54 1.03 -6.98 -22.55
C ASP A 54 2.05 -6.69 -21.44
N ALA A 55 2.44 -5.42 -21.27
CA ALA A 55 3.34 -5.01 -20.20
C ALA A 55 2.79 -5.29 -18.80
N LEU A 56 1.47 -5.13 -18.59
CA LEU A 56 0.84 -5.51 -17.32
C LEU A 56 0.88 -7.03 -17.09
N THR A 57 0.56 -7.83 -18.11
CA THR A 57 0.59 -9.29 -17.99
C THR A 57 2.00 -9.83 -17.73
N ASP A 58 3.03 -9.25 -18.33
CA ASP A 58 4.43 -9.61 -18.09
C ASP A 58 4.85 -9.31 -16.64
N LYS A 59 4.47 -8.13 -16.12
CA LYS A 59 4.71 -7.78 -14.71
C LYS A 59 4.03 -8.75 -13.75
N LEU A 60 2.78 -9.12 -14.02
CA LEU A 60 2.06 -10.12 -13.22
C LEU A 60 2.74 -11.50 -13.29
N GLY A 61 3.31 -11.85 -14.45
CA GLY A 61 4.01 -13.11 -14.68
C GLY A 61 5.17 -13.36 -13.70
N VAL A 62 5.87 -12.30 -13.27
CA VAL A 62 6.98 -12.38 -12.29
C VAL A 62 6.51 -12.89 -10.92
N LEU A 63 5.21 -12.77 -10.60
CA LEU A 63 4.64 -13.21 -9.33
C LEU A 63 4.29 -14.71 -9.30
N THR A 64 4.43 -15.42 -10.43
CA THR A 64 4.01 -16.83 -10.57
C THR A 64 4.68 -17.74 -9.55
N ASP A 65 5.96 -17.52 -9.24
CA ASP A 65 6.71 -18.37 -8.30
C ASP A 65 6.18 -18.28 -6.87
N HIS A 66 5.58 -17.13 -6.51
CA HIS A 66 5.09 -16.87 -5.15
C HIS A 66 3.59 -17.15 -5.00
N LEU A 67 2.80 -16.91 -6.06
CA LEU A 67 1.34 -16.95 -6.01
C LEU A 67 0.71 -18.10 -6.81
N GLY A 68 1.53 -18.84 -7.57
CA GLY A 68 1.11 -19.96 -8.39
C GLY A 68 0.53 -19.57 -9.74
N LYS A 69 0.60 -20.52 -10.68
CA LYS A 69 0.14 -20.34 -12.08
C LYS A 69 -1.35 -20.06 -12.20
N GLU A 70 -2.18 -20.63 -11.33
CA GLU A 70 -3.63 -20.43 -11.38
C GLU A 70 -4.01 -18.99 -11.06
N THR A 71 -3.54 -18.47 -9.91
CA THR A 71 -3.77 -17.09 -9.47
C THR A 71 -3.29 -16.09 -10.51
N VAL A 72 -2.03 -16.22 -10.94
CA VAL A 72 -1.43 -15.30 -11.91
C VAL A 72 -2.09 -15.43 -13.29
N GLY A 73 -2.46 -16.64 -13.70
CA GLY A 73 -3.21 -16.86 -14.94
C GLY A 73 -4.56 -16.14 -14.94
N ARG A 74 -5.32 -16.24 -13.83
CA ARG A 74 -6.58 -15.50 -13.65
C ARG A 74 -6.37 -13.99 -13.72
N TRP A 75 -5.32 -13.48 -13.07
CA TRP A 75 -4.97 -12.06 -13.12
C TRP A 75 -4.61 -11.56 -14.50
N GLN A 76 -3.84 -12.35 -15.26
CA GLN A 76 -3.51 -12.03 -16.65
C GLN A 76 -4.76 -12.06 -17.54
N THR A 77 -5.72 -12.97 -17.29
CA THR A 77 -7.02 -12.96 -17.98
C THR A 77 -7.78 -11.67 -17.71
N TRP A 78 -7.90 -11.26 -16.44
CA TRP A 78 -8.55 -10.00 -16.09
C TRP A 78 -7.86 -8.77 -16.70
N ALA A 79 -6.53 -8.76 -16.74
CA ALA A 79 -5.78 -7.70 -17.42
C ALA A 79 -6.15 -7.62 -18.92
N ARG A 80 -6.23 -8.75 -19.63
CA ARG A 80 -6.64 -8.81 -21.05
C ARG A 80 -8.08 -8.38 -21.27
N GLU A 81 -8.96 -8.67 -20.32
CA GLU A 81 -10.36 -8.24 -20.32
C GLU A 81 -10.55 -6.79 -19.86
N LYS A 82 -9.47 -6.09 -19.47
CA LYS A 82 -9.50 -4.77 -18.82
C LYS A 82 -10.34 -4.73 -17.54
N ALA A 83 -10.52 -5.88 -16.90
CA ALA A 83 -11.21 -6.05 -15.63
C ALA A 83 -10.26 -5.70 -14.45
N LEU A 84 -9.87 -4.43 -14.34
CA LEU A 84 -8.88 -4.00 -13.34
C LEU A 84 -9.40 -4.08 -11.89
N SER A 85 -10.70 -3.92 -11.66
CA SER A 85 -11.29 -3.97 -10.32
C SER A 85 -11.04 -5.30 -9.60
N PRO A 86 -11.45 -6.47 -10.14
CA PRO A 86 -11.16 -7.75 -9.50
C PRO A 86 -9.66 -8.05 -9.44
N LEU A 87 -8.88 -7.61 -10.44
CA LEU A 87 -7.43 -7.76 -10.45
C LEU A 87 -6.76 -7.02 -9.28
N PHE A 88 -7.04 -5.73 -9.12
CA PHE A 88 -6.42 -4.92 -8.06
C PHE A 88 -6.90 -5.36 -6.68
N ALA A 89 -8.18 -5.69 -6.53
CA ALA A 89 -8.72 -6.20 -5.27
C ALA A 89 -8.00 -7.47 -4.80
N GLU A 90 -7.81 -8.44 -5.70
CA GLU A 90 -7.14 -9.70 -5.34
C GLU A 90 -5.63 -9.52 -5.19
N LEU A 91 -5.00 -8.70 -6.04
CA LEU A 91 -3.57 -8.38 -5.95
C LEU A 91 -3.23 -7.70 -4.61
N MET A 92 -4.03 -6.74 -4.16
CA MET A 92 -3.87 -6.14 -2.84
C MET A 92 -3.91 -7.20 -1.75
N ARG A 93 -4.99 -7.98 -1.71
CA ARG A 93 -5.26 -8.95 -0.64
C ARG A 93 -4.24 -10.09 -0.58
N LEU A 94 -3.82 -10.61 -1.73
CA LEU A 94 -2.96 -11.80 -1.80
C LEU A 94 -1.47 -11.46 -1.81
N HIS A 95 -1.08 -10.30 -2.34
CA HIS A 95 0.33 -9.97 -2.51
C HIS A 95 0.76 -8.82 -1.61
N TYR A 96 0.07 -7.67 -1.63
CA TYR A 96 0.58 -6.49 -0.94
C TYR A 96 0.26 -6.47 0.56
N ASP A 97 -0.99 -6.75 0.94
CA ASP A 97 -1.45 -6.64 2.34
C ASP A 97 -0.63 -7.52 3.30
N PRO A 98 -0.36 -8.81 3.00
CA PRO A 98 0.44 -9.66 3.89
C PRO A 98 1.89 -9.18 4.01
N HIS A 99 2.44 -8.59 2.95
CA HIS A 99 3.81 -8.08 2.94
C HIS A 99 3.93 -6.78 3.72
N TYR A 100 2.95 -5.87 3.60
CA TYR A 100 2.91 -4.63 4.37
C TYR A 100 2.73 -4.92 5.86
N GLU A 101 1.77 -5.76 6.24
CA GLU A 101 1.52 -6.10 7.64
C GLU A 101 2.76 -6.73 8.29
N ARG A 102 3.38 -7.72 7.62
CA ARG A 102 4.60 -8.37 8.10
C ARG A 102 5.76 -7.38 8.19
N SER A 103 5.94 -6.52 7.19
CA SER A 103 7.06 -5.57 7.17
C SER A 103 6.91 -4.55 8.29
N GLN A 104 5.73 -3.97 8.47
CA GLN A 104 5.47 -2.94 9.48
C GLN A 104 5.63 -3.51 10.89
N SER A 105 5.00 -4.65 11.17
CA SER A 105 5.10 -5.33 12.48
C SER A 105 6.52 -5.75 12.85
N ASN A 106 7.35 -6.15 11.88
CA ASN A 106 8.73 -6.57 12.15
C ASN A 106 9.71 -5.41 12.30
N HIS A 107 9.43 -4.24 11.71
CA HIS A 107 10.41 -3.16 11.61
C HIS A 107 10.14 -1.98 12.55
N PHE A 108 8.88 -1.66 12.85
CA PHE A 108 8.54 -0.55 13.74
C PHE A 108 8.44 -1.03 15.18
N LYS A 109 9.31 -0.50 16.06
CA LYS A 109 9.42 -0.96 17.46
C LYS A 109 8.13 -0.77 18.25
N LEU A 110 7.38 0.29 17.94
CA LEU A 110 6.15 0.69 18.62
C LEU A 110 4.90 0.35 17.80
N TRP A 111 4.96 -0.63 16.89
CA TRP A 111 3.84 -0.96 16.01
C TRP A 111 2.56 -1.37 16.77
N GLY A 112 2.70 -2.03 17.91
CA GLY A 112 1.58 -2.39 18.78
C GLY A 112 0.90 -1.20 19.46
N GLU A 113 1.59 -0.06 19.55
CA GLU A 113 1.15 1.17 20.21
C GLU A 113 0.76 2.27 19.19
N ARG A 114 0.77 1.93 17.89
CA ARG A 114 0.49 2.88 16.83
C ARG A 114 -0.91 3.49 16.97
N GLN A 115 -1.03 4.75 16.61
CA GLN A 115 -2.32 5.43 16.54
C GLN A 115 -2.97 5.12 15.19
N ARG A 116 -4.17 4.56 15.21
CA ARG A 116 -4.88 4.17 13.99
C ARG A 116 -5.95 5.20 13.62
N ILE A 117 -5.91 5.65 12.38
CA ILE A 117 -6.90 6.55 11.78
C ILE A 117 -7.61 5.78 10.68
N GLU A 118 -8.85 5.36 10.95
CA GLU A 118 -9.70 4.75 9.92
C GLU A 118 -9.98 5.75 8.79
N ALA A 119 -9.88 5.28 7.55
CA ALA A 119 -10.14 6.03 6.33
C ALA A 119 -11.09 5.26 5.40
N ASN A 120 -12.34 5.71 5.32
CA ASN A 120 -13.35 5.09 4.46
C ASN A 120 -13.36 5.67 3.03
N GLY A 121 -12.50 6.65 2.76
CA GLY A 121 -12.36 7.32 1.47
C GLY A 121 -10.97 7.92 1.32
N LEU A 122 -10.54 8.08 0.07
CA LEU A 122 -9.24 8.66 -0.32
C LEU A 122 -9.42 9.65 -1.49
N GLN A 123 -10.52 10.40 -1.49
CA GLN A 123 -10.66 11.60 -2.31
C GLN A 123 -9.91 12.76 -1.65
N SER A 124 -9.69 13.86 -2.37
CA SER A 124 -8.94 15.01 -1.84
C SER A 124 -9.50 15.54 -0.52
N ALA A 125 -10.84 15.59 -0.39
CA ALA A 125 -11.50 16.03 0.84
C ALA A 125 -11.32 15.04 2.01
N ASP A 126 -11.24 13.73 1.73
CA ASP A 126 -10.99 12.72 2.76
C ASP A 126 -9.55 12.81 3.25
N ILE A 127 -8.60 12.99 2.32
CA ILE A 127 -7.17 13.15 2.63
C ILE A 127 -6.94 14.38 3.52
N GLU A 128 -7.61 15.50 3.22
CA GLU A 128 -7.53 16.70 4.05
C GLU A 128 -8.08 16.47 5.47
N GLN A 129 -9.22 15.77 5.59
CA GLN A 129 -9.79 15.40 6.90
C GLN A 129 -8.88 14.44 7.67
N ILE A 130 -8.26 13.47 7.01
CA ILE A 130 -7.29 12.57 7.61
C ILE A 130 -6.09 13.35 8.13
N ALA A 131 -5.55 14.29 7.34
CA ALA A 131 -4.44 15.15 7.76
C ALA A 131 -4.80 16.00 8.99
N GLN A 132 -6.00 16.57 9.04
CA GLN A 132 -6.48 17.31 10.21
C GLN A 132 -6.58 16.41 11.46
N ARG A 133 -7.06 15.16 11.31
CA ARG A 133 -7.10 14.18 12.40
C ARG A 133 -5.71 13.80 12.89
N ILE A 134 -4.74 13.66 11.98
CA ILE A 134 -3.32 13.43 12.33
C ILE A 134 -2.79 14.57 13.19
N LEU A 135 -3.00 15.82 12.76
CA LEU A 135 -2.55 17.00 13.52
C LEU A 135 -3.20 17.09 14.90
N ALA A 136 -4.47 16.70 15.02
CA ALA A 136 -5.19 16.69 16.29
C ALA A 136 -4.67 15.63 17.28
N LEU A 137 -4.00 14.57 16.82
CA LEU A 137 -3.39 13.58 17.72
C LEU A 137 -2.19 14.18 18.49
N GLU A 138 -1.42 15.07 17.85
CA GLU A 138 -0.28 15.73 18.50
C GLU A 138 -0.70 16.77 19.55
N LEU A 139 -1.84 17.44 19.36
CA LEU A 139 -2.34 18.41 20.33
C LEU A 139 -2.78 17.77 21.66
N ASN A 140 -2.97 16.44 21.67
CA ASN A 140 -3.46 15.67 22.82
C ASN A 140 -2.40 14.73 23.41
N ALA A 141 -1.17 14.74 22.91
CA ALA A 141 -0.04 13.92 23.35
C ALA A 141 0.97 14.74 24.17
#